data_AF-A0A1V4ZYG9-F1
#
_entry.id   AF-A0A1V4ZYG9-F1
#
_cell.length_a   1.000
_cell.length_b   1.000
_cell.length_c   1.000
_cell.angle_alpha   90.00
_cell.angle_beta   90.00
_cell.angle_gamma   90.00
#
_symmetry.space_group_name_H-M   'P 1'
#
loop_
_entity.id
_entity.type
_entity.pdbx_description
1 polymer ?
#
loop_
_entity_poly.entity_id
_entity_poly.type
_entity_poly.pdbx_seq_one_letter_code
_entity_poly.pdbx_strand_id
1 'polypeptide(L)'
;MEISVGIQAISVIIETAVIILAIRIAALGRKAYGWLIALTFTLYVVFDLFRLSVIPIPEPIGSGLFLIASLSALLAVSLILREVTGATIRVIDREWL
;
A
#
# COMPACT_ATOMS: atom_id res chain seq x y z
N MET A 1 -21.67 -18.26 -5.14
CA MET A 1 -21.50 -17.11 -6.04
C MET A 1 -21.70 -15.77 -5.32
N GLU A 2 -22.65 -15.65 -4.38
CA GLU A 2 -22.88 -14.36 -3.69
C GLU A 2 -21.85 -13.99 -2.61
N ILE A 3 -21.32 -14.98 -1.88
CA ILE A 3 -20.34 -14.73 -0.80
C ILE A 3 -19.05 -14.10 -1.32
N SER A 4 -18.59 -14.51 -2.52
CA SER A 4 -17.37 -13.98 -3.13
C SER A 4 -17.49 -12.51 -3.55
N VAL A 5 -18.68 -12.10 -4.03
CA VAL A 5 -18.93 -10.70 -4.43
C VAL A 5 -19.00 -9.80 -3.19
N GLY A 6 -19.63 -10.27 -2.11
CA GLY A 6 -19.68 -9.55 -0.83
C GLY A 6 -18.29 -9.30 -0.24
N ILE A 7 -17.41 -10.31 -0.26
CA ILE A 7 -16.03 -10.17 0.22
C ILE A 7 -15.23 -9.20 -0.64
N GLN A 8 -15.37 -9.26 -1.98
CA GLN A 8 -14.69 -8.33 -2.88
C GLN A 8 -15.15 -6.88 -2.67
N ALA A 9 -16.44 -6.63 -2.50
CA ALA A 9 -16.95 -5.29 -2.23
C ALA A 9 -16.38 -4.72 -0.92
N ILE A 10 -16.30 -5.54 0.12
CA ILE A 10 -15.70 -5.14 1.40
C ILE A 10 -14.19 -4.87 1.23
N SER A 11 -13.49 -5.72 0.48
CA SER A 11 -12.06 -5.54 0.15
C SER A 11 -11.81 -4.17 -0.45
N VAL A 12 -12.50 -3.82 -1.54
CA VAL A 12 -12.36 -2.53 -2.25
C VAL A 12 -12.61 -1.33 -1.32
N ILE A 13 -13.60 -1.42 -0.42
CA ILE A 13 -13.90 -0.35 0.54
C ILE A 13 -12.72 -0.16 1.51
N ILE A 14 -12.19 -1.26 2.06
CA ILE A 14 -11.04 -1.22 2.97
C ILE A 14 -9.82 -0.66 2.24
N GLU A 15 -9.54 -1.13 1.03
CA GLU A 15 -8.40 -0.66 0.24
C GLU A 15 -8.50 0.84 -0.06
N THR A 16 -9.69 1.31 -0.43
CA THR A 16 -9.95 2.74 -0.65
C THR A 16 -9.71 3.56 0.62
N ALA A 17 -10.14 3.07 1.78
CA ALA A 17 -9.86 3.71 3.05
C ALA A 17 -8.34 3.77 3.34
N VAL A 18 -7.61 2.69 3.09
CA VAL A 18 -6.15 2.66 3.24
C VAL A 18 -5.47 3.66 2.30
N ILE A 19 -5.90 3.78 1.05
CA ILE A 19 -5.37 4.78 0.09
C ILE A 19 -5.55 6.20 0.64
N ILE A 20 -6.74 6.53 1.15
CA ILE A 20 -7.01 7.87 1.72
C ILE A 20 -6.08 8.15 2.91
N LEU A 21 -5.91 7.18 3.81
CA LEU A 21 -5.01 7.31 4.96
C LEU A 21 -3.55 7.44 4.53
N ALA A 22 -3.11 6.64 3.56
CA ALA A 22 -1.76 6.66 3.01
C ALA A 22 -1.43 8.00 2.35
N ILE A 23 -2.37 8.56 1.57
CA ILE A 23 -2.25 9.90 0.99
C ILE A 23 -2.18 10.97 2.09
N ARG A 24 -3.00 10.87 3.14
CA ARG A 24 -2.92 11.81 4.28
C ARG A 24 -1.56 11.75 4.97
N ILE A 25 -1.01 10.56 5.19
CA ILE A 25 0.34 10.38 5.75
C ILE A 25 1.39 11.01 4.83
N ALA A 26 1.27 10.79 3.52
CA ALA A 26 2.20 11.31 2.53
C ALA A 26 2.17 12.84 2.47
N ALA A 27 0.98 13.44 2.43
CA ALA A 27 0.77 14.87 2.27
C ALA A 27 1.03 15.64 3.57
N LEU A 28 0.48 15.19 4.71
CA LEU A 28 0.57 15.90 5.99
C LEU A 28 1.84 15.55 6.76
N GLY A 29 2.23 14.27 6.76
CA GLY A 29 3.45 13.81 7.44
C GLY A 29 4.73 14.04 6.63
N ARG A 30 4.61 14.43 5.35
CA ARG A 30 5.70 14.52 4.36
C ARG A 30 6.53 13.23 4.29
N LYS A 31 5.86 12.10 4.48
CA LYS A 31 6.49 10.78 4.54
C LYS A 31 6.39 10.07 3.19
N ALA A 32 7.54 9.81 2.58
CA ALA A 32 7.61 9.18 1.27
C ALA A 32 6.96 7.77 1.24
N TYR A 33 6.99 7.04 2.36
CA TYR A 33 6.34 5.72 2.44
C TYR A 33 4.82 5.78 2.25
N GLY A 34 4.16 6.90 2.56
CA GLY A 34 2.72 7.07 2.35
C GLY A 34 2.33 6.98 0.86
N TRP A 35 3.17 7.53 -0.04
CA TRP A 35 2.93 7.43 -1.48
C TRP A 35 3.07 5.99 -2.00
N LEU A 36 4.03 5.24 -1.47
CA LEU A 36 4.26 3.84 -1.86
C LEU A 36 3.15 2.92 -1.37
N ILE A 37 2.63 3.15 -0.15
CA ILE A 37 1.45 2.44 0.35
C ILE A 37 0.22 2.77 -0.50
N ALA A 38 -0.01 4.05 -0.80
CA ALA A 38 -1.13 4.46 -1.65
C ALA A 38 -1.04 3.81 -3.05
N LEU A 39 0.14 3.77 -3.66
CA LEU A 39 0.37 3.11 -4.94
C LEU A 39 0.05 1.60 -4.87
N THR A 40 0.54 0.93 -3.83
CA THR A 40 0.31 -0.52 -3.62
C THR A 40 -1.18 -0.84 -3.54
N PHE A 41 -1.92 -0.12 -2.69
CA PHE A 41 -3.35 -0.36 -2.52
C PHE A 41 -4.18 0.09 -3.73
N THR A 42 -3.74 1.12 -4.47
CA THR A 42 -4.38 1.50 -5.73
C THR A 42 -4.27 0.38 -6.75
N LEU A 43 -3.12 -0.31 -6.82
CA LEU A 43 -2.94 -1.47 -7.69
C LEU A 43 -3.84 -2.64 -7.27
N TYR A 44 -4.06 -2.85 -5.97
CA TYR A 44 -5.01 -3.85 -5.49
C TYR A 44 -6.46 -3.54 -5.86
N VAL A 45 -6.89 -2.28 -5.73
CA VAL A 45 -8.23 -1.86 -6.21
C VAL A 45 -8.37 -2.12 -7.71
N VAL A 46 -7.33 -1.85 -8.50
CA VAL A 46 -7.33 -2.16 -9.94
C VAL A 46 -7.48 -3.67 -10.17
N PHE A 47 -6.79 -4.53 -9.42
CA PHE A 47 -6.97 -5.98 -9.51
C PHE A 47 -8.39 -6.42 -9.14
N ASP A 48 -8.97 -5.86 -8.08
CA ASP A 48 -10.33 -6.19 -7.65
C ASP A 48 -11.36 -5.72 -8.67
N LEU A 49 -11.18 -4.54 -9.27
CA LEU A 49 -12.01 -4.07 -10.38
C LEU A 49 -11.94 -5.00 -11.58
N PHE A 50 -10.75 -5.49 -11.93
CA PHE A 50 -10.61 -6.45 -13.02
C PHE A 50 -11.29 -7.78 -12.72
N ARG A 51 -11.22 -8.27 -11.47
CA ARG A 51 -11.91 -9.50 -11.06
C ARG A 51 -13.43 -9.34 -11.03
N LEU A 52 -13.93 -8.14 -10.75
CA LEU A 52 -15.36 -7.81 -10.80
C LEU A 52 -15.83 -7.57 -12.24
N SER A 53 -14.94 -7.08 -13.11
CA SER A 53 -15.20 -6.94 -14.54
C SER A 53 -15.10 -8.29 -15.26
N VAL A 54 -15.87 -8.49 -16.32
CA VAL A 54 -15.75 -9.68 -17.17
C VAL A 54 -14.52 -9.57 -18.12
N ILE A 55 -13.69 -8.53 -17.97
CA ILE A 55 -12.57 -8.26 -18.86
C ILE A 55 -11.37 -9.12 -18.43
N PRO A 56 -10.94 -10.10 -19.25
CA PRO A 56 -9.76 -10.88 -18.93
C PRO A 56 -8.51 -10.01 -19.04
N ILE A 57 -7.72 -9.93 -17.96
CA ILE A 57 -6.39 -9.34 -18.01
C ILE A 57 -5.43 -10.37 -18.65
N PRO A 58 -4.61 -9.99 -19.63
CA PRO A 58 -3.49 -10.81 -20.06
C PRO A 58 -2.57 -11.15 -18.88
N GLU A 59 -2.24 -12.43 -18.72
CA GLU A 59 -1.41 -12.93 -17.60
C GLU A 59 -0.10 -12.15 -17.40
N PRO A 60 0.66 -11.78 -18.44
CA PRO A 60 1.87 -10.96 -18.27
C PRO A 60 1.62 -9.58 -17.64
N ILE A 61 0.47 -8.96 -17.95
CA ILE A 61 0.11 -7.63 -17.41
C ILE A 61 -0.27 -7.77 -15.94
N GLY A 62 -1.06 -8.78 -15.59
CA GLY A 62 -1.42 -9.07 -14.20
C GLY A 62 -0.18 -9.34 -13.34
N SER A 63 0.72 -10.20 -13.82
CA SER A 63 1.98 -10.53 -13.14
C SER A 63 2.89 -9.29 -13.00
N GLY A 64 2.97 -8.43 -14.02
CA GLY A 64 3.74 -7.19 -13.96
C GLY A 64 3.20 -6.18 -12.94
N LEU A 65 1.89 -5.95 -12.92
CA LEU A 65 1.25 -5.07 -11.93
C LEU A 65 1.45 -5.58 -10.51
N PHE A 66 1.42 -6.90 -10.30
CA PHE A 66 1.60 -7.52 -9.00
C PHE A 66 3.03 -7.38 -8.50
N LEU A 67 4.01 -7.50 -9.41
CA LEU A 67 5.41 -7.25 -9.10
C LEU A 67 5.63 -5.79 -8.68
N ILE A 68 5.04 -4.82 -9.39
CA ILE A 68 5.14 -3.39 -9.05
C ILE A 68 4.51 -3.12 -7.67
N ALA A 69 3.35 -3.70 -7.37
CA ALA A 69 2.72 -3.59 -6.06
C ALA A 69 3.62 -4.14 -4.96
N SER A 70 4.19 -5.33 -5.19
CA SER A 70 5.08 -5.99 -4.23
C SER A 70 6.35 -5.20 -3.95
N LEU A 71 6.99 -4.66 -5.00
CA LEU A 71 8.17 -3.81 -4.87
C LEU A 71 7.85 -2.50 -4.15
N SER A 72 6.70 -1.89 -4.46
CA SER A 72 6.23 -0.67 -3.80
C SER A 72 6.02 -0.89 -2.30
N ALA A 73 5.36 -2.00 -1.92
CA ALA A 73 5.17 -2.38 -0.52
C ALA A 73 6.51 -2.61 0.20
N LEU A 74 7.45 -3.32 -0.44
CA LEU A 74 8.78 -3.58 0.12
C LEU A 74 9.56 -2.30 0.38
N LEU A 75 9.52 -1.36 -0.57
CA LEU A 75 10.15 -0.04 -0.42
C LEU A 75 9.48 0.77 0.69
N ALA A 76 8.15 0.73 0.80
CA ALA A 76 7.42 1.42 1.87
C ALA A 76 7.87 0.92 3.25
N VAL A 77 7.91 -0.39 3.45
CA VAL A 77 8.34 -1.01 4.71
C VAL A 77 9.80 -0.67 5.01
N SER A 78 10.67 -0.70 3.99
CA SER A 78 12.08 -0.33 4.15
C SER A 78 12.28 1.11 4.62
N LEU A 79 11.47 2.05 4.10
CA LEU A 79 11.50 3.45 4.55
C LEU A 79 10.97 3.61 5.97
N ILE A 80 9.90 2.90 6.34
CA ILE A 80 9.37 2.89 7.70
C ILE A 80 10.44 2.40 8.69
N LEU A 81 11.13 1.29 8.37
CA LEU A 81 12.19 0.74 9.22
C LEU A 81 13.33 1.74 9.42
N ARG A 82 13.81 2.37 8.33
CA ARG A 82 14.87 3.38 8.41
C ARG A 82 14.48 4.56 9.30
N GLU A 83 13.23 4.99 9.21
CA GLU A 83 12.72 6.08 10.03
C GLU A 83 12.64 5.71 11.51
N VAL A 84 12.10 4.52 11.82
CA VAL A 84 11.99 4.02 13.20
C VAL A 84 13.36 3.84 13.83
N THR A 85 14.29 3.15 13.16
CA THR A 85 15.65 2.95 13.67
C THR A 85 16.39 4.29 13.86
N GLY A 86 16.25 5.22 12.92
CA GLY A 86 16.86 6.55 13.04
C GLY A 86 16.22 7.43 14.12
N ALA A 87 14.98 7.16 14.54
CA ALA A 87 14.36 7.82 15.68
C ALA A 87 14.87 7.25 17.01
N THR A 88 15.01 5.92 17.13
CA THR A 88 15.52 5.27 18.35
C THR A 88 16.94 5.72 18.70
N ILE A 89 17.84 5.80 17.72
CA ILE A 89 19.23 6.25 17.96
C ILE A 89 19.27 7.67 18.54
N ARG A 90 18.45 8.59 17.99
CA ARG A 90 18.39 9.98 18.46
C ARG A 90 17.82 10.13 19.88
N VAL A 91 16.97 9.22 20.33
CA VAL A 91 16.47 9.22 21.71
C VAL A 91 17.58 8.79 22.66
N ILE A 92 18.31 7.72 22.32
CA ILE A 92 19.44 7.22 23.12
C ILE A 92 20.50 8.32 23.29
N ASP A 93 20.93 8.98 22.22
CA ASP A 93 21.94 10.05 22.30
C ASP A 93 21.51 11.22 23.21
N ARG A 94 20.21 11.44 23.41
CA ARG A 94 19.67 12.53 24.23
C ARG A 94 19.57 12.19 25.72
N GLU A 95 19.58 10.91 26.10
CA GLU A 95 19.53 10.48 27.50
C GLU A 95 20.91 10.41 28.17
N TRP A 96 21.99 10.47 27.38
CA TRP A 96 23.38 10.42 27.87
C TRP A 96 24.10 11.79 27.84
N LEU A 97 23.37 12.88 27.60
CA LEU A 97 23.85 14.27 27.62
C LEU A 97 23.13 15.07 28.70
#